data_AF-A0A0K2GB04-F1
#
_entry.id   AF-A0A0K2GB04-F1
#
_cell.length_a   1.000
_cell.length_b   1.000
_cell.length_c   1.000
_cell.angle_alpha   90.00
_cell.angle_beta   90.00
_cell.angle_gamma   90.00
#
_symmetry.space_group_name_H-M   'P 1'
#
loop_
_entity.id
_entity.type
_entity.pdbx_description
1 polymer ?
#
loop_
_entity_poly.entity_id
_entity_poly.type
_entity_poly.pdbx_seq_one_letter_code
_entity_poly.pdbx_strand_id
1 'polypeptide(L)'
;MGPTKVVVEGNGLYDAVSGKLIKEGFASRHELEDYVNHHYLVLPVVDNAGRPWSLDGKPVYCLRGVQYETVSDERLHLARCPDCGGMGIRSDEFTVESDCIRCTACGHEFDARLEMMET
;
A
#
# COMPACT_ATOMS: atom_id res chain seq x y z
N MET A 1 17.56 -1.62 8.32
CA MET A 1 16.33 -2.34 8.71
C MET A 1 15.17 -1.36 8.63
N GLY A 2 14.23 -1.60 7.71
CA GLY A 2 12.97 -0.82 7.62
C GLY A 2 12.00 -1.20 8.73
N PRO A 3 10.84 -0.51 8.83
CA PRO A 3 9.80 -0.87 9.78
C PRO A 3 9.28 -2.29 9.53
N THR A 4 8.81 -2.96 10.58
CA THR A 4 8.20 -4.28 10.45
C THR A 4 6.88 -4.15 9.70
N LYS A 5 6.76 -4.88 8.59
CA LYS A 5 5.53 -4.97 7.81
C LYS A 5 4.53 -5.84 8.55
N VAL A 6 3.31 -5.35 8.69
CA VAL A 6 2.26 -6.05 9.43
C VAL A 6 1.01 -6.22 8.60
N VAL A 7 0.23 -7.26 8.92
CA VAL A 7 -1.12 -7.46 8.38
C VAL A 7 -2.14 -7.38 9.51
N VAL A 8 -3.35 -6.91 9.16
CA VAL A 8 -4.48 -6.83 10.08
C VAL A 8 -5.40 -8.01 9.80
N GLU A 9 -5.63 -8.85 10.80
CA GLU A 9 -6.60 -9.94 10.73
C GLU A 9 -7.52 -9.85 11.94
N GLY A 10 -8.82 -9.66 11.69
CA GLY A 10 -9.79 -9.35 12.75
C GLY A 10 -9.38 -8.12 13.56
N ASN A 11 -9.23 -8.28 14.88
CA ASN A 11 -8.74 -7.23 15.79
C ASN A 11 -7.27 -7.47 16.21
N GLY A 12 -6.48 -8.13 15.37
CA GLY A 12 -5.08 -8.45 15.60
C GLY A 12 -4.12 -7.86 14.55
N LEU A 13 -2.90 -7.61 14.98
CA LEU A 13 -1.74 -7.26 14.17
C LEU A 13 -0.75 -8.42 14.19
N TYR A 14 -0.34 -8.84 12.99
CA TYR A 14 0.57 -9.95 12.77
C TYR A 14 1.76 -9.48 11.93
N ASP A 15 2.94 -10.00 12.22
CA ASP A 15 4.12 -9.81 11.39
C ASP A 15 3.88 -10.46 10.02
N ALA A 16 4.03 -9.68 8.95
CA ALA A 16 3.66 -10.11 7.60
C ALA A 16 4.59 -11.18 7.02
N VAL A 17 5.81 -11.33 7.55
CA VAL A 17 6.81 -12.30 7.08
C VAL A 17 6.62 -13.65 7.77
N SER A 18 6.49 -13.63 9.09
CA SER A 18 6.48 -14.80 9.96
C SER A 18 5.08 -15.25 10.37
N GLY A 19 4.05 -14.41 10.19
CA GLY A 19 2.70 -14.64 10.70
C GLY A 19 2.59 -14.58 12.22
N LYS A 20 3.65 -14.13 12.91
CA LYS A 20 3.65 -14.05 14.38
C LYS A 20 2.72 -12.95 14.85
N LEU A 21 1.84 -13.27 15.79
CA LEU A 21 1.03 -12.26 16.48
C LEU A 21 1.93 -11.24 17.20
N ILE A 22 1.71 -9.96 16.92
CA ILE A 22 2.38 -8.83 17.57
C ILE A 22 1.49 -8.31 18.71
N LYS A 23 0.23 -8.02 18.40
CA LYS A 23 -0.74 -7.48 19.35
C LYS A 23 -2.15 -7.80 18.88
N GLU A 24 -3.05 -8.13 19.80
CA GLU A 24 -4.47 -8.29 19.55
C GLU A 24 -5.33 -7.50 20.54
N GLY A 25 -6.63 -7.51 20.31
CA GLY A 25 -7.63 -6.92 21.18
C GLY A 25 -7.80 -5.43 20.96
N PHE A 26 -7.50 -4.93 19.76
CA PHE A 26 -7.73 -3.52 19.43
C PHE A 26 -9.21 -3.19 19.53
N ALA A 27 -9.57 -2.12 20.25
CA ALA A 27 -10.97 -1.71 20.40
C ALA A 27 -11.53 -1.05 19.13
N SER A 28 -10.66 -0.48 18.31
CA SER A 28 -11.02 0.22 17.08
C SER A 28 -9.85 0.28 16.09
N ARG A 29 -10.16 0.62 14.84
CA ARG A 29 -9.14 0.89 13.81
C ARG A 29 -8.20 2.03 14.22
N HIS A 30 -8.74 3.07 14.86
CA HIS A 30 -7.96 4.21 15.34
C HIS A 30 -6.90 3.80 16.38
N GLU A 31 -7.27 2.95 17.33
CA GLU A 31 -6.33 2.43 18.34
C GLU A 31 -5.22 1.58 17.70
N LEU A 32 -5.56 0.79 16.68
CA LEU A 32 -4.60 0.02 15.89
C LEU A 32 -3.63 0.94 15.14
N GLU A 33 -4.13 1.99 14.50
CA GLU A 33 -3.31 2.96 13.77
C GLU A 33 -2.41 3.77 14.70
N ASP A 34 -2.93 4.17 15.86
CA ASP A 34 -2.14 4.80 16.93
C ASP A 34 -1.00 3.88 17.39
N TYR A 35 -1.31 2.61 17.66
CA TYR A 35 -0.29 1.63 18.02
C TYR A 35 0.77 1.50 16.93
N VAL A 36 0.38 1.37 15.66
CA VAL A 36 1.33 1.29 14.53
C VAL A 36 2.20 2.54 14.45
N ASN A 37 1.64 3.74 14.59
CA ASN A 37 2.39 5.00 14.49
C ASN A 37 3.41 5.19 15.63
N HIS A 38 3.14 4.62 16.80
CA HIS A 38 4.04 4.66 17.96
C HIS A 38 5.07 3.52 18.01
N HIS A 39 4.93 2.52 17.12
CA HIS A 39 5.84 1.40 17.01
C HIS A 39 6.53 1.45 15.64
N TYR A 40 7.68 0.80 15.48
CA TYR A 40 8.38 0.79 14.18
C TYR A 40 7.72 -0.23 13.23
N LEU A 41 6.42 -0.03 12.94
CA LEU A 41 5.54 -0.90 12.16
C LEU A 41 4.99 -0.16 10.93
N VAL A 42 4.55 -0.90 9.91
CA VAL A 42 3.88 -0.33 8.73
C VAL A 42 2.71 -1.18 8.27
N LEU A 43 1.57 -0.52 8.05
CA LEU A 43 0.35 -1.15 7.53
C LEU A 43 0.36 -1.27 5.99
N PRO A 44 -0.42 -2.19 5.42
CA PRO A 44 -0.65 -2.24 3.99
C PRO A 44 -1.33 -0.95 3.52
N VAL A 45 -1.02 -0.54 2.30
CA VAL A 45 -1.70 0.57 1.64
C VAL A 45 -3.17 0.21 1.45
N VAL A 46 -4.06 1.18 1.67
CA VAL A 46 -5.50 1.04 1.45
C VAL A 46 -6.00 2.05 0.43
N ASP A 47 -7.05 1.67 -0.30
CA ASP A 47 -7.80 2.58 -1.15
C ASP A 47 -8.70 3.53 -0.34
N ASN A 48 -9.42 4.43 -1.01
CA ASN A 48 -10.29 5.40 -0.33
C ASN A 48 -11.51 4.74 0.36
N ALA A 49 -11.82 3.48 0.02
CA ALA A 49 -12.84 2.68 0.68
C ALA A 49 -12.27 1.87 1.86
N GLY A 50 -10.98 2.01 2.18
CA GLY A 50 -10.30 1.28 3.25
C GLY A 50 -9.92 -0.16 2.89
N ARG A 51 -10.02 -0.55 1.61
CA ARG A 51 -9.65 -1.90 1.16
C ARG A 51 -8.14 -1.98 0.94
N PRO A 52 -7.46 -3.00 1.48
CA PRO A 52 -6.01 -3.14 1.30
C PRO A 52 -5.68 -3.43 -0.16
N TRP A 53 -4.60 -2.82 -0.64
CA TRP A 53 -4.01 -3.14 -1.92
C TRP A 53 -3.45 -4.56 -1.89
N SER A 54 -3.76 -5.32 -2.93
CA SER A 54 -3.29 -6.69 -3.09
C SER A 54 -2.77 -6.89 -4.51
N LEU A 55 -1.50 -7.28 -4.63
CA LEU A 55 -0.86 -7.66 -5.88
C LEU A 55 -0.51 -9.15 -5.80
N ASP A 56 -1.03 -9.95 -6.73
CA ASP A 56 -0.89 -11.42 -6.71
C ASP A 56 -1.29 -12.05 -5.37
N GLY A 57 -2.33 -11.50 -4.72
CA GLY A 57 -2.81 -11.96 -3.42
C GLY A 57 -1.97 -11.50 -2.23
N LYS A 58 -0.87 -10.75 -2.45
CA LYS A 58 0.03 -10.26 -1.40
C LYS A 58 -0.22 -8.78 -1.08
N PRO A 59 -0.11 -8.37 0.20
CA PRO A 59 -0.28 -6.97 0.58
C PRO A 59 0.86 -6.09 0.04
N VAL A 60 0.50 -4.87 -0.33
CA VAL A 60 1.45 -3.83 -0.78
C VAL A 60 1.66 -2.82 0.34
N TYR A 61 2.91 -2.39 0.53
CA TYR A 61 3.31 -1.39 1.52
C TYR A 61 3.86 -0.15 0.82
N CYS A 62 3.79 1.01 1.47
CA CYS A 62 4.44 2.23 1.00
C CYS A 62 5.34 2.77 2.10
N LEU A 63 6.65 2.71 1.89
CA LEU A 63 7.60 3.31 2.82
C LEU A 63 7.89 4.75 2.39
N ARG A 64 7.72 5.69 3.33
CA ARG A 64 8.06 7.11 3.15
C ARG A 64 7.31 7.82 2.02
N GLY A 65 6.12 7.33 1.65
CA GLY A 65 5.21 8.02 0.71
C GLY A 65 5.67 8.06 -0.74
N VAL A 66 6.83 7.46 -1.08
CA VAL A 66 7.43 7.59 -2.41
C VAL A 66 7.63 6.26 -3.13
N GLN A 67 7.60 5.13 -2.41
CA GLN A 67 7.96 3.84 -2.98
C GLN A 67 7.06 2.73 -2.44
N TYR A 68 6.42 2.02 -3.37
CA TYR A 68 5.63 0.83 -3.07
C TYR A 68 6.51 -0.42 -3.09
N GLU A 69 6.22 -1.36 -2.19
CA GLU A 69 7.01 -2.57 -2.05
C GLU A 69 6.22 -3.77 -1.52
N THR A 70 6.73 -4.97 -1.80
CA THR A 70 6.21 -6.23 -1.25
C THR A 70 6.64 -6.43 0.20
N VAL A 71 6.11 -7.47 0.84
CA VAL A 71 6.59 -7.93 2.16
C VAL A 71 8.10 -8.21 2.20
N SER A 72 8.68 -8.64 1.08
CA SER A 72 10.10 -8.99 0.93
C SER A 72 10.98 -7.81 0.48
N ASP A 73 10.47 -6.58 0.59
CA ASP A 73 11.18 -5.34 0.21
C ASP A 73 11.45 -5.21 -1.30
N GLU A 74 10.76 -5.98 -2.14
CA GLU A 74 10.83 -5.85 -3.59
C GLU A 74 10.06 -4.61 -4.04
N ARG A 75 10.71 -3.75 -4.82
CA ARG A 75 10.11 -2.52 -5.33
C ARG A 75 9.04 -2.82 -6.36
N LEU A 76 7.92 -2.12 -6.25
CA LEU A 76 6.79 -2.25 -7.18
C LEU A 76 6.57 -0.94 -7.93
N HIS A 77 6.42 -1.04 -9.25
CA HIS A 77 6.08 0.09 -10.10
C HIS A 77 4.56 0.28 -10.13
N LEU A 78 4.04 0.88 -9.06
CA LEU A 78 2.61 1.15 -8.89
C LEU A 78 2.37 2.67 -8.81
N ALA A 79 1.17 3.09 -9.21
CA ALA A 79 0.69 4.46 -9.01
C ALA A 79 -0.65 4.45 -8.28
N ARG A 80 -0.90 5.47 -7.45
CA ARG A 80 -2.18 5.64 -6.76
C ARG A 80 -3.18 6.28 -7.73
N CYS A 81 -4.33 5.64 -7.89
CA CYS A 81 -5.42 6.17 -8.67
C CYS A 81 -6.00 7.42 -7.97
N PRO A 82 -6.10 8.57 -8.67
CA PRO A 82 -6.61 9.81 -8.07
C PRO A 82 -8.10 9.71 -7.69
N ASP A 83 -8.89 8.93 -8.44
CA ASP A 83 -10.34 8.81 -8.20
C ASP A 83 -10.69 7.94 -7.00
N CYS A 84 -10.16 6.71 -6.94
CA CYS A 84 -10.56 5.72 -5.94
C CYS A 84 -9.50 5.41 -4.89
N GLY A 85 -8.26 5.92 -5.06
CA GLY A 85 -7.12 5.56 -4.21
C GLY A 85 -6.64 4.11 -4.38
N GLY A 86 -7.19 3.36 -5.34
CA GLY A 86 -6.72 2.03 -5.72
C GLY A 86 -5.39 2.08 -6.46
N MET A 87 -4.86 0.92 -6.86
CA MET A 87 -3.59 0.87 -7.57
C MET A 87 -3.77 0.79 -9.08
N GLY A 88 -2.81 1.37 -9.80
CA GLY A 88 -2.54 1.09 -11.21
C GLY A 88 -1.14 0.49 -11.34
N ILE A 89 -0.98 -0.50 -12.21
CA ILE A 89 0.30 -1.20 -12.44
C ILE A 89 0.98 -0.56 -13.65
N ARG A 90 2.24 -0.13 -13.50
CA ARG A 90 3.06 0.35 -14.62
C ARG A 90 3.67 -0.85 -15.34
N SER A 91 3.51 -0.91 -16.66
CA SER A 91 4.29 -1.82 -17.49
C SER A 91 5.67 -1.19 -17.69
N ASP A 92 6.75 -1.95 -17.43
CA ASP A 92 8.14 -1.48 -17.45
C ASP A 92 8.67 -1.10 -18.85
N GLU A 93 7.80 -0.83 -19.82
CA GLU A 93 8.23 -0.27 -21.10
C GLU A 93 8.27 1.24 -21.00
N PHE A 94 9.45 1.77 -20.70
CA PHE A 94 9.89 3.16 -20.79
C PHE A 94 9.74 3.76 -22.20
N THR A 95 8.59 3.58 -22.84
CA THR A 95 8.25 4.27 -24.08
C THR A 95 7.63 5.61 -23.70
N VAL A 96 8.28 6.67 -24.17
CA VAL A 96 8.10 8.06 -23.73
C VAL A 96 6.75 8.67 -24.21
N GLU A 97 5.85 7.84 -24.71
CA GLU A 97 4.64 8.22 -25.42
C GLU A 97 3.41 7.62 -24.71
N SER A 98 2.95 8.30 -23.67
CA SER A 98 1.69 8.06 -22.92
C SER A 98 1.65 6.81 -22.03
N ASP A 99 2.23 6.89 -20.82
CA ASP A 99 2.02 5.90 -19.75
C ASP A 99 0.64 6.13 -19.07
N CYS A 100 -0.43 5.97 -19.86
CA CYS A 100 -1.79 5.92 -19.33
C CYS A 100 -1.93 4.62 -18.53
N ILE A 101 -1.91 4.73 -17.20
CA ILE A 101 -2.09 3.59 -16.32
C ILE A 101 -3.57 3.39 -16.08
N ARG A 102 -4.01 2.14 -16.18
CA ARG A 102 -5.36 1.74 -15.80
C ARG A 102 -5.41 1.26 -14.36
N CYS A 103 -6.31 1.85 -13.56
CA CYS A 103 -6.56 1.39 -12.20
C CYS A 103 -7.18 -0.02 -12.22
N THR A 104 -6.65 -0.92 -11.41
CA THR A 104 -7.15 -2.30 -11.28
C THR A 104 -8.49 -2.39 -10.53
N ALA A 105 -8.84 -1.34 -9.78
CA ALA A 105 -10.05 -1.30 -8.96
C ALA A 105 -11.26 -0.65 -9.67
N CYS A 106 -11.08 0.54 -10.27
CA CYS A 106 -12.18 1.27 -10.92
C CYS A 106 -12.08 1.31 -12.45
N GLY A 107 -10.95 0.87 -13.03
CA GLY A 107 -10.74 0.90 -14.48
C GLY A 107 -10.43 2.29 -15.06
N HIS A 108 -10.37 3.34 -14.25
CA HIS A 108 -9.99 4.70 -14.67
C HIS A 108 -8.57 4.71 -15.22
N GLU A 109 -8.37 5.39 -16.35
CA GLU A 109 -7.07 5.59 -16.99
C GLU A 109 -6.52 6.96 -16.60
N PHE A 110 -5.33 7.00 -16.01
CA PHE A 110 -4.72 8.24 -15.52
C PHE A 110 -3.24 8.31 -15.88
N ASP A 111 -2.74 9.54 -16.05
CA ASP A 111 -1.32 9.77 -16.31
C ASP A 111 -0.54 9.74 -15.00
N ALA A 112 0.46 8.87 -14.95
CA ALA A 112 1.26 8.59 -13.77
C ALA A 112 2.29 9.66 -13.42
N ARG A 113 2.44 10.70 -14.27
CA ARG A 113 3.39 11.81 -14.08
C ARG A 113 2.79 12.93 -13.24
N LEU A 114 1.49 12.87 -12.94
CA LEU A 114 0.76 13.92 -12.21
C LEU A 114 1.03 13.96 -10.69
N GLU A 115 1.87 13.09 -10.13
CA GLU A 115 2.28 13.16 -8.71
C GLU A 115 3.49 14.08 -8.45
N MET A 116 3.68 15.15 -9.24
CA MET A 116 4.74 16.16 -9.04
C MET A 116 4.22 17.60 -8.86
N MET A 117 3.07 17.80 -8.23
CA MET A 117 2.68 19.12 -7.72
C MET A 117 2.19 19.00 -6.28
N GLU A 118 3.15 19.06 -5.36
CA GLU A 118 2.90 19.35 -3.95
C GLU A 118 2.24 20.74 -3.84
N THR A 119 1.18 20.85 -3.04
CA THR A 119 0.66 22.13 -2.51
C THR A 119 1.11 22.26 -1.06
#